data_AF-X1N037-F1
#
_entry.id   AF-X1N037-F1
#
_cell.length_a   1.000
_cell.length_b   1.000
_cell.length_c   1.000
_cell.angle_alpha   90.00
_cell.angle_beta   90.00
_cell.angle_gamma   90.00
#
_symmetry.space_group_name_H-M   'P 1'
#
loop_
_entity.id
_entity.type
_entity.pdbx_description
1 polymer ?
#
loop_
_entity_poly.entity_id
_entity_poly.type
_entity_poly.pdbx_seq_one_letter_code
_entity_poly.pdbx_strand_id
1 'polypeptide(L)'
;VDGAVDKIYEVTVPDKVTSKIKMRPPVPEDAPDFVREVTAELIALRGDKLPVSKMPVDGKFPTGTTKYEKRNIAVNIPQWEPDVCIQCGTCSLVCPHAAIRIKAYDAKYLKDAPSTFKSADAKGKDFAGLKFTAQVAPEDCTGCEACVMACPAQEKDENKQPTGRKAINMMLQEPLRATERENYKYFLAIPNTDRNLFKAASVKGSQLIEPLFEYSGACAGCGETAYVKLLTQLFGDRAFIGNATGCSSIYGGNLPTTPYTKRSDGRGPTWSNSLFEDTAEFAMGMRLT
;
A
#
# COMPACT_ATOMS: atom_id res chain seq x y z
N VAL A 1 21.33 -7.87 -32.73
CA VAL A 1 22.77 -8.02 -32.46
C VAL A 1 23.53 -6.93 -33.19
N ASP A 2 23.36 -6.79 -34.50
CA ASP A 2 24.07 -5.80 -35.33
C ASP A 2 23.96 -4.36 -34.81
N GLY A 3 22.74 -3.86 -34.55
CA GLY A 3 22.57 -2.52 -33.99
C GLY A 3 23.09 -2.31 -32.55
N ALA A 4 23.40 -3.39 -31.82
CA ALA A 4 23.99 -3.28 -30.48
C ALA A 4 25.50 -3.08 -30.55
N VAL A 5 26.18 -3.71 -31.53
CA VAL A 5 27.64 -3.62 -31.70
C VAL A 5 28.06 -2.15 -31.89
N ASP A 6 27.31 -1.39 -32.69
CA ASP A 6 27.57 0.04 -32.94
C ASP A 6 27.18 0.98 -31.78
N LYS A 7 26.59 0.42 -30.71
CA LYS A 7 26.09 1.18 -29.54
C LYS A 7 26.76 0.77 -28.23
N ILE A 8 27.81 -0.06 -28.29
CA ILE A 8 28.68 -0.35 -27.16
C ILE A 8 29.79 0.70 -27.13
N TYR A 9 29.80 1.52 -26.10
CA TYR A 9 30.80 2.55 -25.88
C TYR A 9 31.58 2.26 -24.60
N GLU A 10 32.90 2.44 -24.63
CA GLU A 10 33.72 2.41 -23.43
C GLU A 10 33.37 3.62 -22.54
N VAL A 11 33.14 3.37 -21.25
CA VAL A 11 32.92 4.42 -20.25
C VAL A 11 34.23 4.64 -19.50
N THR A 12 34.90 5.78 -19.74
CA THR A 12 36.11 6.14 -18.99
C THR A 12 35.75 6.48 -17.55
N VAL A 13 36.14 5.62 -16.61
CA VAL A 13 35.90 5.84 -15.18
C VAL A 13 37.08 6.61 -14.57
N PRO A 14 36.86 7.71 -13.84
CA PRO A 14 37.94 8.45 -13.17
C PRO A 14 38.63 7.63 -12.06
N ASP A 15 39.91 7.92 -11.78
CA ASP A 15 40.69 7.27 -10.71
C ASP A 15 40.14 7.48 -9.29
N LYS A 16 39.24 8.45 -9.11
CA LYS A 16 38.64 8.81 -7.83
C LYS A 16 37.13 8.90 -7.95
N VAL A 17 36.42 8.40 -6.93
CA VAL A 17 34.97 8.56 -6.82
C VAL A 17 34.65 10.04 -6.57
N THR A 18 34.02 10.69 -7.55
CA THR A 18 33.64 12.11 -7.49
C THR A 18 32.16 12.33 -7.16
N SER A 19 31.35 11.27 -7.17
CA SER A 19 29.92 11.35 -6.90
C SER A 19 29.65 11.81 -5.47
N LYS A 20 28.78 12.81 -5.33
CA LYS A 20 28.19 13.22 -4.04
C LYS A 20 26.91 12.46 -3.72
N ILE A 21 26.39 11.68 -4.67
CA ILE A 21 25.17 10.89 -4.51
C ILE A 21 25.53 9.60 -3.79
N LYS A 22 24.92 9.39 -2.62
CA LYS A 22 25.07 8.17 -1.83
C LYS A 22 23.99 7.15 -2.21
N MET A 23 24.30 5.87 -2.04
CA MET A 23 23.28 4.82 -2.12
C MET A 23 22.21 5.07 -1.04
N ARG A 24 20.94 4.96 -1.41
CA ARG A 24 19.82 5.04 -0.45
C ARG A 24 19.92 3.85 0.52
N PRO A 25 19.70 4.04 1.83
CA PRO A 25 19.61 2.91 2.75
C PRO A 25 18.45 1.97 2.37
N PRO A 26 18.55 0.65 2.66
CA PRO A 26 17.50 -0.32 2.30
C PRO A 26 16.14 -0.03 2.94
N VAL A 27 16.14 0.60 4.12
CA VAL A 27 14.95 1.05 4.84
C VAL A 27 15.15 2.48 5.36
N PRO A 28 14.08 3.23 5.64
CA PRO A 28 14.16 4.56 6.25
C PRO A 28 14.84 4.58 7.64
N GLU A 29 15.47 5.70 7.99
CA GLU A 29 16.15 5.88 9.28
C GLU A 29 15.18 5.90 10.48
N ASP A 30 13.92 6.28 10.26
CA ASP A 30 12.85 6.29 11.26
C ASP A 30 12.12 4.94 11.39
N ALA A 31 12.58 3.90 10.67
CA ALA A 31 12.06 2.54 10.85
C ALA A 31 12.44 1.97 12.24
N PRO A 32 11.65 1.06 12.84
CA PRO A 32 11.98 0.43 14.13
C PRO A 32 13.32 -0.30 14.12
N ASP A 33 13.93 -0.47 15.29
CA ASP A 33 15.27 -1.06 15.44
C ASP A 33 15.41 -2.42 14.75
N PHE A 34 14.44 -3.34 14.95
CA PHE A 34 14.45 -4.65 14.27
C PHE A 34 14.44 -4.50 12.75
N VAL A 35 13.69 -3.52 12.21
CA VAL A 35 13.64 -3.27 10.78
C VAL A 35 14.98 -2.74 10.26
N ARG A 36 15.63 -1.84 11.00
CA ARG A 36 16.94 -1.27 10.61
C ARG A 36 18.08 -2.27 10.75
N GLU A 37 18.07 -3.10 11.79
CA GLU A 37 19.20 -3.97 12.12
C GLU A 37 19.11 -5.37 11.52
N VAL A 38 17.90 -5.88 11.28
CA VAL A 38 17.67 -7.26 10.78
C VAL A 38 17.04 -7.22 9.38
N THR A 39 15.86 -6.60 9.25
CA THR A 39 15.14 -6.56 7.95
C THR A 39 15.97 -5.88 6.86
N ALA A 40 16.65 -4.77 7.16
CA ALA A 40 17.46 -4.04 6.18
C ALA A 40 18.63 -4.87 5.64
N GLU A 41 19.27 -5.68 6.48
CA GLU A 41 20.37 -6.57 6.06
C GLU A 41 19.85 -7.71 5.18
N LEU A 42 18.68 -8.27 5.52
CA LEU A 42 18.03 -9.30 4.72
C LEU A 42 17.62 -8.77 3.33
N ILE A 43 16.99 -7.59 3.28
CA ILE A 43 16.62 -6.91 2.02
C ILE A 43 17.86 -6.62 1.16
N ALA A 44 18.97 -6.24 1.79
CA ALA A 44 20.19 -5.86 1.10
C ALA A 44 21.09 -7.06 0.72
N LEU A 45 20.55 -8.29 0.77
CA LEU A 45 21.27 -9.53 0.44
C LEU A 45 22.51 -9.76 1.33
N ARG A 46 22.42 -9.37 2.60
CA ARG A 46 23.47 -9.54 3.62
C ARG A 46 23.01 -10.38 4.81
N GLY A 47 21.96 -11.18 4.62
CA GLY A 47 21.37 -12.03 5.66
C GLY A 47 22.38 -12.96 6.35
N ASP A 48 23.31 -13.56 5.58
CA ASP A 48 24.34 -14.47 6.10
C ASP A 48 25.32 -13.81 7.09
N LYS A 49 25.34 -12.48 7.17
CA LYS A 49 26.17 -11.73 8.13
C LYS A 49 25.48 -11.53 9.48
N LEU A 50 24.18 -11.81 9.58
CA LEU A 50 23.44 -11.64 10.82
C LEU A 50 23.81 -12.75 11.82
N PRO A 51 24.25 -12.41 13.03
CA PRO A 51 24.50 -13.42 14.04
C PRO A 51 23.18 -14.01 14.54
N VAL A 52 23.22 -15.26 15.01
CA VAL A 52 22.06 -15.95 15.61
C VAL A 52 21.42 -15.12 16.74
N SER A 53 22.23 -14.35 17.48
CA SER A 53 21.76 -13.48 18.57
C SER A 53 20.84 -12.33 18.12
N LYS A 54 20.72 -12.06 16.81
CA LYS A 54 19.78 -11.08 16.25
C LYS A 54 18.45 -11.70 15.81
N MET A 55 18.36 -13.03 15.76
CA MET A 55 17.14 -13.74 15.35
C MET A 55 16.19 -13.95 16.55
N PRO A 56 14.87 -13.82 16.35
CA PRO A 56 13.89 -14.18 17.38
C PRO A 56 14.00 -15.66 17.75
N VAL A 57 14.02 -15.98 19.05
CA VAL A 57 14.17 -17.37 19.54
C VAL A 57 13.00 -18.28 19.18
N ASP A 58 11.84 -17.71 18.89
CA ASP A 58 10.59 -18.40 18.55
C ASP A 58 10.14 -18.17 17.10
N GLY A 59 11.02 -17.56 16.27
CA GLY A 59 10.71 -17.26 14.87
C GLY A 59 9.65 -16.19 14.65
N LYS A 60 9.20 -15.45 15.67
CA LYS A 60 8.20 -14.37 15.50
C LYS A 60 8.82 -13.10 14.95
N PHE A 61 8.34 -12.66 13.79
CA PHE A 61 8.73 -11.41 13.16
C PHE A 61 7.72 -10.29 13.46
N PRO A 62 8.17 -9.02 13.49
CA PRO A 62 7.26 -7.89 13.64
C PRO A 62 6.30 -7.78 12.45
N THR A 63 5.07 -7.36 12.76
CA THR A 63 4.01 -7.04 11.79
C THR A 63 4.20 -5.64 11.19
N GLY A 64 3.71 -5.42 9.97
CA GLY A 64 3.55 -4.09 9.38
C GLY A 64 4.86 -3.51 8.90
N THR A 65 5.75 -4.36 8.38
CA THR A 65 7.10 -3.99 7.96
C THR A 65 7.23 -3.76 6.46
N THR A 66 6.28 -4.23 5.64
CA THR A 66 6.24 -3.94 4.18
C THR A 66 6.19 -2.45 3.86
N LYS A 67 5.57 -1.64 4.74
CA LYS A 67 5.49 -0.18 4.58
C LYS A 67 6.86 0.52 4.50
N TYR A 68 7.94 -0.13 4.93
CA TYR A 68 9.30 0.40 4.86
C TYR A 68 10.04 0.04 3.57
N GLU A 69 9.54 -0.89 2.76
CA GLU A 69 10.24 -1.35 1.55
C GLU A 69 10.26 -0.30 0.44
N LYS A 70 9.11 0.33 0.16
CA LYS A 70 8.94 1.34 -0.90
C LYS A 70 9.59 0.90 -2.22
N ARG A 71 9.25 -0.33 -2.66
CA ARG A 71 9.92 -1.07 -3.75
C ARG A 71 9.96 -0.31 -5.08
N ASN A 72 8.98 0.55 -5.33
CA ASN A 72 8.96 1.45 -6.48
C ASN A 72 9.12 0.73 -7.83
N ILE A 73 8.25 -0.27 -8.09
CA ILE A 73 8.36 -1.16 -9.25
C ILE A 73 7.39 -0.84 -10.40
N ALA A 74 6.41 0.04 -10.18
CA ALA A 74 5.43 0.38 -11.21
C ALA A 74 6.00 1.31 -12.28
N VAL A 75 5.74 1.02 -13.55
CA VAL A 75 6.01 1.94 -14.66
C VAL A 75 5.00 3.09 -14.68
N ASN A 76 3.72 2.74 -14.54
CA ASN A 76 2.60 3.68 -14.48
C ASN A 76 1.86 3.55 -13.13
N ILE A 77 1.31 4.66 -12.64
CA ILE A 77 0.50 4.71 -11.41
C ILE A 77 -0.84 5.43 -11.65
N PRO A 78 -1.88 5.10 -10.87
CA PRO A 78 -3.17 5.77 -10.97
C PRO A 78 -3.08 7.23 -10.50
N GLN A 79 -3.46 8.16 -11.37
CA GLN A 79 -3.67 9.57 -11.03
C GLN A 79 -5.16 9.84 -10.86
N TRP A 80 -5.53 10.49 -9.76
CA TRP A 80 -6.91 10.83 -9.42
C TRP A 80 -7.35 12.18 -10.00
N GLU A 81 -8.55 12.21 -10.58
CA GLU A 81 -9.23 13.37 -11.17
C GLU A 81 -10.46 13.73 -10.30
N PRO A 82 -10.34 14.73 -9.41
CA PRO A 82 -11.36 15.01 -8.39
C PRO A 82 -12.71 15.48 -8.95
N ASP A 83 -12.68 16.19 -10.07
CA ASP A 83 -13.84 16.74 -10.78
C ASP A 83 -14.74 15.67 -11.39
N VAL A 84 -14.15 14.55 -11.86
CA VAL A 84 -14.90 13.41 -12.42
C VAL A 84 -15.34 12.42 -11.32
N CYS A 85 -14.63 12.39 -10.19
CA CYS A 85 -14.81 11.37 -9.18
C CYS A 85 -16.18 11.43 -8.47
N ILE A 86 -16.85 10.27 -8.39
CA ILE A 86 -18.11 10.10 -7.64
C ILE A 86 -17.91 9.62 -6.19
N GLN A 87 -16.65 9.43 -5.75
CA GLN A 87 -16.28 9.08 -4.38
C GLN A 87 -16.90 7.76 -3.87
N CYS A 88 -16.94 6.75 -4.73
CA CYS A 88 -17.52 5.43 -4.42
C CYS A 88 -16.59 4.51 -3.63
N GLY A 89 -15.27 4.73 -3.68
CA GLY A 89 -14.27 3.90 -3.01
C GLY A 89 -13.91 2.59 -3.72
N THR A 90 -14.52 2.28 -4.87
CA THR A 90 -14.26 1.04 -5.62
C THR A 90 -12.78 0.86 -5.95
N CYS A 91 -12.08 1.93 -6.32
CA CYS A 91 -10.64 1.90 -6.60
C CYS A 91 -9.79 1.40 -5.41
N SER A 92 -10.16 1.79 -4.19
CA SER A 92 -9.51 1.34 -2.97
C SER A 92 -9.92 -0.09 -2.60
N LEU A 93 -11.18 -0.45 -2.84
CA LEU A 93 -11.69 -1.81 -2.61
C LEU A 93 -10.90 -2.83 -3.40
N VAL A 94 -10.77 -2.62 -4.72
CA VAL A 94 -10.16 -3.61 -5.63
C VAL A 94 -8.64 -3.57 -5.63
N CYS A 95 -8.01 -2.61 -4.96
CA CYS A 95 -6.56 -2.51 -4.94
C CYS A 95 -5.95 -3.70 -4.17
N PRO A 96 -5.16 -4.57 -4.82
CA PRO A 96 -4.61 -5.76 -4.19
C PRO A 96 -3.47 -5.46 -3.20
N HIS A 97 -2.93 -4.24 -3.19
CA HIS A 97 -1.78 -3.86 -2.37
C HIS A 97 -2.08 -2.73 -1.38
N ALA A 98 -3.35 -2.31 -1.27
CA ALA A 98 -3.74 -1.12 -0.51
C ALA A 98 -2.96 0.16 -0.90
N ALA A 99 -2.52 0.22 -2.17
CA ALA A 99 -1.72 1.31 -2.74
C ALA A 99 -2.56 2.48 -3.26
N ILE A 100 -3.89 2.42 -3.15
CA ILE A 100 -4.77 3.57 -3.29
C ILE A 100 -5.82 3.54 -2.18
N ARG A 101 -5.94 4.65 -1.46
CA ARG A 101 -6.80 4.78 -0.27
C ARG A 101 -7.64 6.03 -0.37
N ILE A 102 -8.72 6.05 0.40
CA ILE A 102 -9.63 7.19 0.46
C ILE A 102 -9.77 7.69 1.91
N LYS A 103 -9.92 9.00 2.09
CA LYS A 103 -10.31 9.62 3.36
C LYS A 103 -11.30 10.74 3.09
N ALA A 104 -12.29 10.87 3.98
CA ALA A 104 -13.01 12.10 4.23
C ALA A 104 -12.54 12.74 5.54
N TYR A 105 -12.25 14.04 5.54
CA TYR A 105 -11.61 14.74 6.65
C TYR A 105 -11.99 16.23 6.68
N ASP A 106 -11.75 16.89 7.81
CA ASP A 106 -12.06 18.32 8.00
C ASP A 106 -11.20 19.22 7.09
N ALA A 107 -11.81 20.28 6.52
CA ALA A 107 -11.11 21.22 5.63
C ALA A 107 -9.89 21.90 6.26
N LYS A 108 -9.80 21.98 7.60
CA LYS A 108 -8.63 22.54 8.30
C LYS A 108 -7.32 21.82 7.94
N TYR A 109 -7.37 20.54 7.60
CA TYR A 109 -6.20 19.78 7.16
C TYR A 109 -5.74 20.14 5.75
N LEU A 110 -6.35 21.11 5.06
CA LEU A 110 -5.82 21.63 3.79
C LEU A 110 -4.91 22.84 3.98
N LYS A 111 -4.86 23.44 5.16
CA LYS A 111 -4.04 24.64 5.43
C LYS A 111 -2.54 24.36 5.27
N ASP A 112 -2.09 23.21 5.76
CA ASP A 112 -0.68 22.81 5.78
C ASP A 112 -0.37 21.71 4.74
N ALA A 113 -1.30 21.46 3.81
CA ALA A 113 -1.12 20.43 2.79
C ALA A 113 -0.07 20.87 1.75
N PRO A 114 0.67 19.92 1.15
CA PRO A 114 1.47 20.20 -0.03
C PRO A 114 0.62 20.90 -1.10
N SER A 115 1.21 21.85 -1.84
CA SER A 115 0.49 22.61 -2.89
C SER A 115 -0.09 21.71 -4.00
N THR A 116 0.46 20.51 -4.15
CA THR A 116 0.05 19.47 -5.11
C THR A 116 -0.96 18.47 -4.54
N PHE A 117 -1.37 18.62 -3.28
CA PHE A 117 -2.29 17.70 -2.63
C PHE A 117 -3.72 17.94 -3.12
N LYS A 118 -4.21 17.03 -3.96
CA LYS A 118 -5.55 17.12 -4.54
C LYS A 118 -6.63 16.81 -3.48
N SER A 119 -7.71 17.58 -3.49
CA SER A 119 -8.91 17.33 -2.68
C SER A 119 -10.17 17.77 -3.43
N ALA A 120 -11.33 17.26 -3.01
CA ALA A 120 -12.65 17.69 -3.45
C ALA A 120 -13.60 17.78 -2.25
N ASP A 121 -14.73 18.46 -2.41
CA ASP A 121 -15.80 18.42 -1.41
C ASP A 121 -16.37 17.01 -1.28
N ALA A 122 -16.52 16.53 -0.06
CA ALA A 122 -17.04 15.20 0.19
C ALA A 122 -18.54 15.11 -0.18
N LYS A 123 -18.90 14.05 -0.91
CA LYS A 123 -20.25 13.76 -1.39
C LYS A 123 -20.99 12.86 -0.41
N GLY A 124 -22.21 13.25 -0.04
CA GLY A 124 -23.12 12.52 0.86
C GLY A 124 -23.47 13.35 2.09
N LYS A 125 -24.71 13.20 2.59
CA LYS A 125 -25.23 14.01 3.71
C LYS A 125 -24.38 13.90 4.97
N ASP A 126 -23.92 12.68 5.29
CA ASP A 126 -23.10 12.41 6.48
C ASP A 126 -21.68 12.98 6.39
N PHE A 127 -21.25 13.45 5.20
CA PHE A 127 -19.93 14.03 4.97
C PHE A 127 -20.00 15.54 4.65
N ALA A 128 -21.14 16.19 4.87
CA ALA A 128 -21.31 17.61 4.57
C ALA A 128 -20.24 18.46 5.28
N GLY A 129 -19.60 19.36 4.54
CA GLY A 129 -18.52 20.23 5.05
C GLY A 129 -17.13 19.57 5.11
N LEU A 130 -17.02 18.27 4.84
CA LEU A 130 -15.73 17.58 4.77
C LEU A 130 -15.10 17.66 3.38
N LYS A 131 -13.80 17.44 3.34
CA LYS A 131 -13.00 17.22 2.14
C LYS A 131 -12.75 15.74 1.94
N PHE A 132 -12.58 15.34 0.69
CA PHE A 132 -12.32 13.98 0.27
C PHE A 132 -11.06 13.92 -0.59
N THR A 133 -10.23 12.90 -0.36
CA THR A 133 -9.08 12.60 -1.22
C THR A 133 -9.03 11.10 -1.49
N ALA A 134 -8.80 10.73 -2.76
CA ALA A 134 -8.28 9.42 -3.13
C ALA A 134 -6.79 9.56 -3.45
N GLN A 135 -5.93 8.94 -2.65
CA GLN A 135 -4.49 9.11 -2.73
C GLN A 135 -3.81 7.79 -3.06
N VAL A 136 -2.89 7.82 -4.03
CA VAL A 136 -2.01 6.71 -4.39
C VAL A 136 -0.75 6.73 -3.52
N ALA A 137 -0.27 5.53 -3.15
CA ALA A 137 1.06 5.28 -2.62
C ALA A 137 2.00 4.98 -3.80
N PRO A 138 2.74 5.96 -4.33
CA PRO A 138 3.43 5.79 -5.61
C PRO A 138 4.51 4.70 -5.57
N GLU A 139 5.24 4.59 -4.46
CA GLU A 139 6.33 3.62 -4.29
C GLU A 139 5.86 2.22 -3.89
N ASP A 140 4.57 2.03 -3.60
CA ASP A 140 3.98 0.73 -3.25
C ASP A 140 2.98 0.23 -4.30
N CYS A 141 2.62 1.07 -5.28
CA CYS A 141 1.80 0.66 -6.40
C CYS A 141 2.58 -0.31 -7.29
N THR A 142 1.87 -1.31 -7.84
CA THR A 142 2.45 -2.28 -8.77
C THR A 142 2.03 -2.03 -10.23
N GLY A 143 1.26 -0.97 -10.50
CA GLY A 143 0.81 -0.62 -11.85
C GLY A 143 -0.19 -1.59 -12.48
N CYS A 144 -0.94 -2.38 -11.69
CA CYS A 144 -1.82 -3.45 -12.20
C CYS A 144 -3.16 -2.98 -12.81
N GLU A 145 -3.45 -1.67 -12.80
CA GLU A 145 -4.65 -1.06 -13.41
C GLU A 145 -6.02 -1.49 -12.84
N ALA A 146 -6.09 -2.40 -11.87
CA ALA A 146 -7.36 -2.89 -11.31
C ALA A 146 -8.29 -1.74 -10.86
N CYS A 147 -7.73 -0.71 -10.24
CA CYS A 147 -8.48 0.48 -9.80
C CYS A 147 -9.05 1.31 -10.95
N VAL A 148 -8.35 1.41 -12.09
CA VAL A 148 -8.78 2.15 -13.28
C VAL A 148 -9.84 1.36 -14.05
N MET A 149 -9.67 0.05 -14.15
CA MET A 149 -10.63 -0.85 -14.80
C MET A 149 -11.96 -0.91 -14.04
N ALA A 150 -11.90 -0.95 -12.70
CA ALA A 150 -13.08 -0.98 -11.86
C ALA A 150 -13.75 0.39 -11.65
N CYS A 151 -13.14 1.50 -12.10
CA CYS A 151 -13.69 2.83 -11.89
C CYS A 151 -14.96 3.06 -12.74
N PRO A 152 -16.14 3.25 -12.11
CA PRO A 152 -17.38 3.47 -12.86
C PRO A 152 -17.54 4.93 -13.33
N ALA A 153 -16.75 5.86 -12.78
CA ALA A 153 -16.86 7.27 -13.08
C ALA A 153 -16.08 7.64 -14.34
N GLN A 154 -16.79 8.20 -15.31
CA GLN A 154 -16.26 8.70 -16.57
C GLN A 154 -16.80 10.10 -16.81
N GLU A 155 -15.94 10.97 -17.33
CA GLU A 155 -16.33 12.28 -17.80
C GLU A 155 -17.29 12.14 -18.99
N LYS A 156 -18.27 13.02 -19.05
CA LYS A 156 -19.27 13.07 -20.11
C LYS A 156 -19.28 14.44 -20.76
N ASP A 157 -19.44 14.45 -22.08
CA ASP A 157 -19.61 15.68 -22.84
C ASP A 157 -21.03 16.28 -22.67
N GLU A 158 -21.28 17.38 -23.37
CA GLU A 158 -22.58 18.08 -23.38
C GLU A 158 -23.74 17.19 -23.84
N ASN A 159 -23.46 16.17 -24.66
CA ASN A 159 -24.42 15.19 -25.16
C ASN A 159 -24.53 13.94 -24.27
N LYS A 160 -23.94 13.98 -23.07
CA LYS A 160 -23.88 12.90 -22.08
C LYS A 160 -23.14 11.65 -22.57
N GLN A 161 -22.29 11.77 -23.58
CA GLN A 161 -21.45 10.68 -24.08
C GLN A 161 -20.10 10.63 -23.34
N PRO A 162 -19.55 9.44 -23.06
CA PRO A 162 -18.24 9.33 -22.40
C PRO A 162 -17.11 9.93 -23.25
N THR A 163 -16.28 10.78 -22.65
CA THR A 163 -15.11 11.39 -23.34
C THR A 163 -13.90 10.45 -23.38
N GLY A 164 -13.93 9.36 -22.63
CA GLY A 164 -12.80 8.45 -22.40
C GLY A 164 -11.96 8.81 -21.18
N ARG A 165 -12.05 10.03 -20.65
CA ARG A 165 -11.38 10.43 -19.40
C ARG A 165 -12.13 9.84 -18.20
N LYS A 166 -11.43 9.07 -17.36
CA LYS A 166 -11.97 8.48 -16.13
C LYS A 166 -11.61 9.31 -14.91
N ALA A 167 -12.25 9.02 -13.77
CA ALA A 167 -11.86 9.64 -12.49
C ALA A 167 -10.49 9.18 -11.97
N ILE A 168 -9.95 8.08 -12.50
CA ILE A 168 -8.60 7.61 -12.23
C ILE A 168 -8.02 7.07 -13.53
N ASN A 169 -6.82 7.50 -13.90
CA ASN A 169 -6.15 7.11 -15.14
C ASN A 169 -4.71 6.67 -14.85
N MET A 170 -4.17 5.75 -15.66
CA MET A 170 -2.77 5.35 -15.53
C MET A 170 -1.86 6.42 -16.16
N MET A 171 -0.87 6.87 -15.41
CA MET A 171 0.10 7.89 -15.83
C MET A 171 1.52 7.43 -15.55
N LEU A 172 2.48 7.91 -16.35
CA LEU A 172 3.90 7.60 -16.14
C LEU A 172 4.33 8.00 -14.73
N GLN A 173 4.95 7.07 -14.01
CA GLN A 173 5.26 7.25 -12.60
C GLN A 173 6.41 8.24 -12.37
N GLU A 174 7.46 8.21 -13.20
CA GLU A 174 8.68 8.99 -13.03
C GLU A 174 8.44 10.48 -12.71
N PRO A 175 7.64 11.24 -13.49
CA PRO A 175 7.41 12.65 -13.21
C PRO A 175 6.52 12.90 -11.99
N LEU A 176 5.75 11.90 -11.53
CA LEU A 176 4.78 12.04 -10.45
C LEU A 176 5.32 11.56 -9.10
N ARG A 177 6.26 10.62 -9.10
CA ARG A 177 6.69 9.86 -7.91
C ARG A 177 7.10 10.74 -6.74
N ALA A 178 7.95 11.74 -6.99
CA ALA A 178 8.47 12.59 -5.91
C ALA A 178 7.36 13.40 -5.23
N THR A 179 6.50 14.03 -6.04
CA THR A 179 5.36 14.81 -5.59
C THR A 179 4.33 13.95 -4.87
N GLU A 180 3.94 12.82 -5.47
CA GLU A 180 2.95 11.92 -4.89
C GLU A 180 3.44 11.22 -3.62
N ARG A 181 4.76 11.08 -3.44
CA ARG A 181 5.33 10.55 -2.19
C ARG A 181 5.09 11.52 -1.04
N GLU A 182 5.28 12.83 -1.25
CA GLU A 182 5.00 13.84 -0.22
C GLU A 182 3.49 13.97 0.02
N ASN A 183 2.68 13.93 -1.04
CA ASN A 183 1.21 13.87 -0.91
C ASN A 183 0.76 12.64 -0.12
N TYR A 184 1.35 11.46 -0.37
CA TYR A 184 1.01 10.22 0.33
C TYR A 184 1.42 10.27 1.80
N LYS A 185 2.61 10.79 2.08
CA LYS A 185 3.07 11.04 3.46
C LYS A 185 2.10 11.96 4.21
N TYR A 186 1.67 13.04 3.57
CA TYR A 186 0.67 13.95 4.14
C TYR A 186 -0.68 13.27 4.36
N PHE A 187 -1.19 12.55 3.36
CA PHE A 187 -2.43 11.78 3.45
C PHE A 187 -2.43 10.80 4.63
N LEU A 188 -1.31 10.13 4.90
CA LEU A 188 -1.18 9.23 6.05
C LEU A 188 -1.23 9.99 7.39
N ALA A 189 -0.70 11.22 7.45
CA ALA A 189 -0.70 12.05 8.66
C ALA A 189 -2.09 12.64 9.00
N ILE A 190 -2.99 12.79 8.03
CA ILE A 190 -4.38 13.19 8.29
C ILE A 190 -5.08 12.08 9.10
N PRO A 191 -5.86 12.39 10.14
CA PRO A 191 -6.62 11.39 10.87
C PRO A 191 -7.54 10.55 9.97
N ASN A 192 -7.72 9.28 10.33
CA ASN A 192 -8.70 8.43 9.66
C ASN A 192 -10.11 9.04 9.76
N THR A 193 -10.95 8.78 8.77
CA THR A 193 -12.34 9.27 8.76
C THR A 193 -13.08 8.74 9.98
N ASP A 194 -13.82 9.63 10.66
CA ASP A 194 -14.61 9.27 11.83
C ASP A 194 -15.58 8.12 11.49
N ARG A 195 -15.50 7.04 12.27
CA ARG A 195 -16.26 5.81 12.11
C ARG A 195 -17.78 6.04 12.25
N ASN A 196 -18.20 7.10 12.93
CA ASN A 196 -19.61 7.44 13.10
C ASN A 196 -20.26 8.00 11.82
N LEU A 197 -19.46 8.42 10.83
CA LEU A 197 -19.96 9.05 9.60
C LEU A 197 -20.31 8.05 8.49
N PHE A 198 -20.07 6.75 8.70
CA PHE A 198 -20.30 5.75 7.66
C PHE A 198 -20.66 4.37 8.19
N LYS A 199 -21.39 3.62 7.37
CA LYS A 199 -21.70 2.20 7.63
C LYS A 199 -20.58 1.32 7.06
N ALA A 200 -19.86 0.63 7.94
CA ALA A 200 -18.76 -0.27 7.57
C ALA A 200 -19.17 -1.37 6.57
N ALA A 201 -20.41 -1.85 6.63
CA ALA A 201 -20.93 -2.88 5.73
C ALA A 201 -21.18 -2.39 4.28
N SER A 202 -21.08 -1.08 4.02
CA SER A 202 -21.18 -0.54 2.66
C SER A 202 -19.83 -0.56 1.95
N VAL A 203 -19.82 -0.63 0.61
CA VAL A 203 -18.57 -0.55 -0.17
C VAL A 203 -17.79 0.72 0.18
N LYS A 204 -18.40 1.91 0.05
CA LYS A 204 -17.75 3.19 0.39
C LYS A 204 -17.27 3.22 1.84
N GLY A 205 -18.13 2.83 2.79
CA GLY A 205 -17.80 2.86 4.21
C GLY A 205 -16.66 1.92 4.59
N SER A 206 -16.64 0.70 4.05
CA SER A 206 -15.54 -0.25 4.30
C SER A 206 -14.18 0.32 3.87
N GLN A 207 -14.15 1.13 2.80
CA GLN A 207 -12.92 1.68 2.24
C GLN A 207 -12.45 2.98 2.91
N LEU A 208 -13.28 3.58 3.76
CA LEU A 208 -12.88 4.67 4.66
C LEU A 208 -12.20 4.14 5.93
N ILE A 209 -12.19 2.82 6.13
CA ILE A 209 -11.47 2.16 7.23
C ILE A 209 -10.04 1.90 6.79
N GLU A 210 -9.09 2.20 7.67
CA GLU A 210 -7.69 1.87 7.47
C GLU A 210 -7.51 0.37 7.20
N PRO A 211 -6.84 -0.03 6.10
CA PRO A 211 -6.53 -1.43 5.83
C PRO A 211 -5.42 -1.91 6.76
N LEU A 212 -5.58 -3.10 7.36
CA LEU A 212 -4.55 -3.74 8.19
C LEU A 212 -3.82 -4.88 7.46
N PHE A 213 -3.87 -4.84 6.13
CA PHE A 213 -3.08 -5.67 5.22
C PHE A 213 -2.66 -4.78 4.04
N GLU A 214 -1.36 -4.49 3.93
CA GLU A 214 -0.84 -3.51 2.99
C GLU A 214 0.50 -3.93 2.36
N TYR A 215 0.67 -3.60 1.08
CA TYR A 215 1.95 -3.68 0.35
C TYR A 215 2.58 -5.07 0.32
N SER A 216 1.77 -6.13 0.24
CA SER A 216 2.27 -7.50 0.21
C SER A 216 3.13 -7.79 -1.02
N GLY A 217 3.92 -8.86 -0.94
CA GLY A 217 4.72 -9.37 -2.06
C GLY A 217 3.91 -10.06 -3.18
N ALA A 218 2.58 -9.98 -3.15
CA ALA A 218 1.72 -10.62 -4.15
C ALA A 218 1.92 -10.02 -5.55
N CYS A 219 1.58 -10.81 -6.58
CA CYS A 219 1.65 -10.38 -7.97
C CYS A 219 0.84 -9.11 -8.25
N ALA A 220 1.25 -8.33 -9.25
CA ALA A 220 0.47 -7.21 -9.75
C ALA A 220 -0.92 -7.69 -10.21
N GLY A 221 -1.99 -7.19 -9.60
CA GLY A 221 -3.36 -7.60 -9.94
C GLY A 221 -3.81 -8.92 -9.29
N CYS A 222 -3.15 -9.36 -8.21
CA CYS A 222 -3.53 -10.57 -7.47
C CYS A 222 -5.02 -10.58 -7.11
N GLY A 223 -5.70 -11.68 -7.42
CA GLY A 223 -7.13 -11.85 -7.13
C GLY A 223 -7.46 -12.16 -5.67
N GLU A 224 -6.48 -12.44 -4.82
CA GLU A 224 -6.72 -12.86 -3.43
C GLU A 224 -6.69 -11.70 -2.44
N THR A 225 -5.70 -10.82 -2.55
CA THR A 225 -5.34 -9.88 -1.47
C THR A 225 -6.35 -8.76 -1.25
N ALA A 226 -7.16 -8.40 -2.26
CA ALA A 226 -8.27 -7.46 -2.08
C ALA A 226 -9.30 -7.99 -1.07
N TYR A 227 -9.54 -9.31 -1.03
CA TYR A 227 -10.42 -9.95 -0.05
C TYR A 227 -9.81 -9.92 1.35
N VAL A 228 -8.52 -10.27 1.48
CA VAL A 228 -7.80 -10.22 2.76
C VAL A 228 -7.79 -8.79 3.31
N LYS A 229 -7.48 -7.79 2.47
CA LYS A 229 -7.54 -6.38 2.82
C LYS A 229 -8.92 -6.00 3.36
N LEU A 230 -10.00 -6.34 2.65
CA LEU A 230 -11.36 -6.04 3.10
C LEU A 230 -11.70 -6.72 4.42
N LEU A 231 -11.29 -7.99 4.62
CA LEU A 231 -11.46 -8.70 5.89
C LEU A 231 -10.80 -7.93 7.03
N THR A 232 -9.58 -7.43 6.82
CA THR A 232 -8.87 -6.65 7.85
C THR A 232 -9.53 -5.31 8.14
N GLN A 233 -10.14 -4.66 7.14
CA GLN A 233 -10.89 -3.42 7.33
C GLN A 233 -12.16 -3.64 8.18
N LEU A 234 -12.79 -4.82 8.07
CA LEU A 234 -14.03 -5.12 8.79
C LEU A 234 -13.77 -5.70 10.19
N PHE A 235 -12.74 -6.54 10.36
CA PHE A 235 -12.54 -7.37 11.55
C PHE A 235 -11.11 -7.38 12.09
N GLY A 236 -10.20 -6.61 11.49
CA GLY A 236 -8.76 -6.72 11.76
C GLY A 236 -8.32 -6.34 13.18
N ASP A 237 -9.14 -5.67 13.99
CA ASP A 237 -8.83 -5.46 15.42
C ASP A 237 -8.78 -6.71 16.26
N ARG A 238 -9.48 -7.74 15.81
CA ARG A 238 -9.84 -8.91 16.61
C ARG A 238 -9.77 -10.20 15.80
N ALA A 239 -9.10 -10.15 14.65
CA ALA A 239 -8.92 -11.29 13.78
C ALA A 239 -7.75 -12.16 14.29
N PHE A 240 -8.02 -13.46 14.41
CA PHE A 240 -7.01 -14.50 14.49
C PHE A 240 -7.00 -15.25 13.16
N ILE A 241 -5.84 -15.31 12.52
CA ILE A 241 -5.66 -15.88 11.19
C ILE A 241 -4.69 -17.06 11.30
N GLY A 242 -5.25 -18.28 11.28
CA GLY A 242 -4.51 -19.48 10.91
C GLY A 242 -4.50 -19.61 9.39
N ASN A 243 -3.32 -19.52 8.77
CA ASN A 243 -3.17 -19.45 7.32
C ASN A 243 -2.56 -20.75 6.79
N ALA A 244 -3.17 -21.35 5.77
CA ALA A 244 -2.61 -22.50 5.08
C ALA A 244 -1.34 -22.12 4.32
N THR A 245 -0.43 -23.09 4.16
CA THR A 245 0.72 -22.89 3.28
C THR A 245 0.26 -22.77 1.83
N GLY A 246 0.73 -21.75 1.12
CA GLY A 246 0.36 -21.47 -0.27
C GLY A 246 0.64 -20.02 -0.62
N CYS A 247 0.09 -19.51 -1.73
CA CYS A 247 0.27 -18.11 -2.12
C CYS A 247 0.00 -17.14 -0.96
N SER A 248 -1.05 -17.41 -0.17
CA SER A 248 -1.44 -16.57 0.95
C SER A 248 -0.46 -16.54 2.12
N SER A 249 0.27 -17.64 2.38
CA SER A 249 1.36 -17.60 3.35
C SER A 249 2.62 -16.93 2.79
N ILE A 250 2.87 -17.05 1.48
CA ILE A 250 4.01 -16.39 0.84
C ILE A 250 3.82 -14.87 0.82
N TYR A 251 2.73 -14.35 0.24
CA TYR A 251 2.52 -12.90 0.28
C TYR A 251 2.18 -12.39 1.68
N GLY A 252 1.68 -13.25 2.58
CA GLY A 252 1.23 -12.90 3.92
C GLY A 252 2.31 -12.95 5.00
N GLY A 253 3.40 -13.67 4.77
CA GLY A 253 4.44 -13.92 5.78
C GLY A 253 5.79 -14.36 5.24
N ASN A 254 6.11 -14.15 3.96
CA ASN A 254 7.46 -14.39 3.46
C ASN A 254 8.44 -13.33 3.99
N LEU A 255 9.31 -13.76 4.89
CA LEU A 255 10.32 -12.92 5.52
C LEU A 255 11.25 -12.29 4.47
N PRO A 256 11.75 -11.05 4.70
CA PRO A 256 11.85 -10.40 6.00
C PRO A 256 10.74 -9.38 6.33
N THR A 257 9.74 -9.23 5.46
CA THR A 257 8.67 -8.23 5.61
C THR A 257 7.29 -8.87 5.71
N THR A 258 6.39 -8.24 6.44
CA THR A 258 5.04 -8.74 6.70
C THR A 258 4.00 -7.65 6.42
N PRO A 259 2.92 -7.96 5.65
CA PRO A 259 1.92 -6.98 5.23
C PRO A 259 0.82 -6.71 6.24
N TYR A 260 0.58 -7.65 7.17
CA TYR A 260 -0.39 -7.45 8.26
C TYR A 260 0.13 -6.36 9.17
N THR A 261 -0.65 -5.32 9.43
CA THR A 261 -0.23 -4.14 10.22
C THR A 261 -1.16 -3.89 11.41
N LYS A 262 -0.86 -2.85 12.18
CA LYS A 262 -1.56 -2.47 13.40
C LYS A 262 -2.12 -1.05 13.27
N ARG A 263 -3.24 -0.80 13.93
CA ARG A 263 -3.78 0.55 14.13
C ARG A 263 -2.90 1.34 15.11
N SER A 264 -3.26 2.61 15.28
CA SER A 264 -2.65 3.50 16.27
C SER A 264 -2.75 3.03 17.72
N ASP A 265 -3.77 2.23 18.07
CA ASP A 265 -3.93 1.61 19.40
C ASP A 265 -3.11 0.31 19.57
N GLY A 266 -2.32 -0.06 18.56
CA GLY A 266 -1.49 -1.27 18.55
C GLY A 266 -2.25 -2.56 18.23
N ARG A 267 -3.57 -2.52 18.01
CA ARG A 267 -4.36 -3.71 17.62
C ARG A 267 -4.27 -3.97 16.12
N GLY A 268 -4.22 -5.24 15.76
CA GLY A 268 -4.21 -5.71 14.38
C GLY A 268 -4.38 -7.22 14.33
N PRO A 269 -4.43 -7.80 13.11
CA PRO A 269 -4.62 -9.23 12.96
C PRO A 269 -3.48 -10.01 13.62
N THR A 270 -3.82 -11.04 14.39
CA THR A 270 -2.86 -12.09 14.75
C THR A 270 -2.77 -13.05 13.57
N TRP A 271 -1.56 -13.32 13.08
CA TRP A 271 -1.34 -14.18 11.93
C TRP A 271 -0.32 -15.26 12.25
N SER A 272 -0.62 -16.49 11.84
CA SER A 272 0.32 -17.60 11.91
C SER A 272 0.04 -18.61 10.81
N ASN A 273 1.10 -19.21 10.28
CA ASN A 273 1.05 -20.32 9.35
C ASN A 273 1.68 -21.53 10.05
N SER A 274 0.88 -22.58 10.23
CA SER A 274 1.37 -23.88 10.73
C SER A 274 1.91 -24.67 9.55
N LEU A 275 1.15 -25.63 9.02
CA LEU A 275 1.53 -26.44 7.87
C LEU A 275 0.50 -26.29 6.74
N PHE A 276 0.70 -27.06 5.68
CA PHE A 276 -0.19 -27.04 4.53
C PHE A 276 -1.51 -27.78 4.84
N GLU A 277 -1.39 -28.89 5.56
CA GLU A 277 -2.41 -29.90 5.77
C GLU A 277 -3.28 -29.69 7.02
N ASP A 278 -2.87 -28.82 7.95
CA ASP A 278 -3.45 -28.74 9.31
C ASP A 278 -4.17 -27.41 9.62
N THR A 279 -4.45 -26.60 8.61
CA THR A 279 -4.89 -25.21 8.82
C THR A 279 -6.20 -25.10 9.61
N ALA A 280 -7.14 -26.02 9.36
CA ALA A 280 -8.45 -25.98 10.01
C ALA A 280 -8.32 -26.36 11.49
N GLU A 281 -7.55 -27.40 11.78
CA GLU A 281 -7.24 -27.91 13.11
C GLU A 281 -6.44 -26.88 13.92
N PHE A 282 -5.44 -26.26 13.29
CA PHE A 282 -4.64 -25.20 13.88
C PHE A 282 -5.49 -23.98 14.25
N ALA A 283 -6.34 -23.51 13.33
CA ALA A 283 -7.25 -22.39 13.59
C ALA A 283 -8.33 -22.75 14.63
N MET A 284 -8.78 -24.01 14.67
CA MET A 284 -9.67 -24.50 15.74
C MET A 284 -8.96 -24.46 17.10
N GLY A 285 -7.68 -24.84 17.15
CA GLY A 285 -6.83 -24.71 18.35
C GLY A 285 -6.81 -23.27 18.88
N MET A 286 -6.60 -22.27 18.01
CA MET A 286 -6.64 -20.85 18.40
C MET A 286 -7.97 -20.41 19.03
N ARG A 287 -9.09 -21.06 18.66
CA ARG A 287 -10.41 -20.74 19.20
C ARG A 287 -10.66 -21.37 20.58
N LEU A 288 -9.99 -22.46 20.89
CA LEU A 288 -10.15 -23.21 22.15
C LEU A 288 -9.32 -22.63 23.30
N THR A 289 -8.28 -21.84 22.99
CA THR A 289 -7.41 -21.14 23.94
C THR A 289 -7.90 -19.74 24.25
#